data_AF-A0A8D8QBR0-F1
#
_entry.id   AF-A0A8D8QBR0-F1
#
_cell.length_a   1.000
_cell.length_b   1.000
_cell.length_c   1.000
_cell.angle_alpha   90.00
_cell.angle_beta   90.00
_cell.angle_gamma   90.00
#
_symmetry.space_group_name_H-M   'P 1'
#
loop_
_entity.id
_entity.type
_entity.pdbx_description
1 polymer ?
#
loop_
_entity_poly.entity_id
_entity_poly.type
_entity_poly.pdbx_seq_one_letter_code
_entity_poly.pdbx_strand_id
1 'polypeptide(L)'
;MIVAWICLSSYQSQAWMYGWVTSEAMFILATMLNYPRTKWSSGNSGGWSSLDEHGSRDLPAMIELIRFKTGQDRLVYIGYSIGGALPYIMSATRPEYTRFIALNILLAPFVFGAADQRSTIVNNIKPLIDFRVTQAYKSHSLTLAEVSPRTNDSIVLLNNLCGSSDVLNNICATVLQDLVGYDTSIMRMKNRKLARLLGYSRSGTSISALYHIWNIYKTSRFLTYDSLPLTDVKRKGYRSKVKPPIIPFKRNNDQPFTSESAAARGTSNDAREFDVTKMNAPTIIWYSENDRLVDKQGIKKLSQLSPNVIKLNLISYKRFNHWDYWLHKDVNQMVNYQLIDQMKRFFSSYNYNYYYST
;
A
#
# COMPACT_ATOMS: atom_id res chain seq x y z
N MET A 1 13.50 -13.86 14.18
CA MET A 1 12.83 -13.47 12.92
C MET A 1 11.55 -12.73 13.26
N ILE A 2 11.41 -11.48 12.79
CA ILE A 2 10.20 -10.67 13.00
C ILE A 2 9.52 -10.43 11.67
N VAL A 3 8.21 -10.65 11.63
CA VAL A 3 7.37 -10.37 10.47
C VAL A 3 6.87 -8.93 10.60
N ALA A 4 7.36 -8.05 9.73
CA ALA A 4 6.90 -6.67 9.69
C ALA A 4 5.60 -6.60 8.87
N TRP A 5 4.46 -6.69 9.56
CA TRP A 5 3.18 -6.35 8.98
C TRP A 5 3.10 -4.84 8.83
N ILE A 6 3.52 -4.33 7.67
CA ILE A 6 3.30 -2.92 7.29
C ILE A 6 1.85 -2.85 6.78
N CYS A 7 0.95 -3.07 7.74
CA CYS A 7 -0.48 -3.04 7.60
C CYS A 7 -1.12 -2.03 8.56
N LEU A 8 -2.43 -1.84 8.40
CA LEU A 8 -2.90 -0.49 8.31
C LEU A 8 -4.38 -0.38 8.87
N SER A 9 -4.67 0.54 9.84
CA SER A 9 -5.95 1.00 10.51
C SER A 9 -5.71 2.20 11.49
N SER A 10 -6.43 2.42 12.59
CA SER A 10 -5.87 3.04 13.83
C SER A 10 -6.74 2.79 15.05
N TYR A 11 -6.09 2.43 16.17
CA TYR A 11 -6.58 2.29 17.56
C TYR A 11 -7.09 0.91 18.03
N GLN A 12 -6.83 0.64 19.31
CA GLN A 12 -6.82 -0.67 19.98
C GLN A 12 -8.19 -1.29 20.28
N SER A 13 -8.30 -2.61 20.22
CA SER A 13 -8.51 -3.43 21.43
C SER A 13 -8.28 -4.93 21.17
N GLN A 14 -8.08 -5.68 22.25
CA GLN A 14 -7.66 -7.08 22.34
C GLN A 14 -8.44 -8.05 21.43
N ALA A 15 -7.73 -8.82 20.59
CA ALA A 15 -7.93 -10.26 20.31
C ALA A 15 -7.24 -10.67 19.00
N TRP A 16 -6.74 -11.90 19.02
CA TRP A 16 -6.06 -12.62 17.96
C TRP A 16 -6.70 -12.51 16.55
N MET A 17 -5.87 -12.15 15.57
CA MET A 17 -5.93 -12.68 14.19
C MET A 17 -7.15 -12.30 13.29
N TYR A 18 -7.80 -11.16 13.50
CA TYR A 18 -8.85 -10.66 12.59
C TYR A 18 -8.62 -9.20 12.12
N GLY A 19 -8.67 -8.99 10.79
CA GLY A 19 -8.92 -7.70 10.11
C GLY A 19 -7.77 -6.68 10.06
N TRP A 20 -6.96 -6.67 8.98
CA TRP A 20 -5.85 -5.71 8.81
C TRP A 20 -5.67 -5.23 7.37
N VAL A 21 -6.24 -4.06 6.98
CA VAL A 21 -6.01 -3.31 5.71
C VAL A 21 -6.42 -1.80 5.86
N THR A 22 -5.58 -0.84 5.39
CA THR A 22 -5.60 0.70 5.39
C THR A 22 -5.41 1.58 6.70
N SER A 23 -4.39 2.49 6.80
CA SER A 23 -3.62 3.18 7.96
C SER A 23 -2.42 2.55 8.82
N GLU A 24 -2.49 2.32 10.15
CA GLU A 24 -1.68 1.62 11.23
C GLU A 24 -0.14 1.41 11.20
N ALA A 25 0.61 1.27 10.09
CA ALA A 25 2.03 0.85 10.21
C ALA A 25 2.90 1.85 11.02
N MET A 26 2.46 3.12 11.06
CA MET A 26 3.02 4.14 11.97
C MET A 26 2.47 4.08 13.41
N PHE A 27 1.28 3.53 13.63
CA PHE A 27 0.54 3.64 14.89
C PHE A 27 0.87 2.53 15.91
N ILE A 28 1.08 1.28 15.48
CA ILE A 28 1.67 0.22 16.33
C ILE A 28 3.03 0.66 16.87
N LEU A 29 3.91 1.18 16.00
CA LEU A 29 5.24 1.64 16.41
C LEU A 29 5.20 2.88 17.31
N ALA A 30 4.29 3.83 17.09
CA ALA A 30 4.15 4.99 17.97
C ALA A 30 3.63 4.60 19.38
N THR A 31 2.65 3.69 19.46
CA THR A 31 2.07 3.26 20.75
C THR A 31 2.97 2.30 21.53
N MET A 32 3.74 1.43 20.88
CA MET A 32 4.74 0.60 21.56
C MET A 32 5.93 1.41 22.13
N LEU A 33 6.13 2.65 21.66
CA LEU A 33 7.33 3.45 21.96
C LEU A 33 7.04 4.78 22.67
N ASN A 34 5.77 5.01 23.05
CA ASN A 34 5.31 6.20 23.77
C ASN A 34 5.72 7.54 23.10
N TYR A 35 5.83 7.55 21.77
CA TYR A 35 6.32 8.71 21.03
C TYR A 35 5.16 9.68 20.76
N PRO A 36 5.23 10.94 21.22
CA PRO A 36 4.19 11.91 20.91
C PRO A 36 4.16 12.16 19.39
N ARG A 37 2.95 12.22 18.81
CA ARG A 37 2.82 12.71 17.42
C ARG A 37 3.36 14.12 17.39
N THR A 38 4.35 14.39 16.54
CA THR A 38 4.62 15.76 16.11
C THR A 38 3.36 16.25 15.41
N LYS A 39 2.60 17.14 16.08
CA LYS A 39 1.56 17.93 15.43
C LYS A 39 2.25 18.79 14.39
N TRP A 40 2.30 18.32 13.14
CA TRP A 40 2.46 19.21 12.01
C TRP A 40 1.31 20.21 12.10
N SER A 41 1.64 21.48 12.31
CA SER A 41 0.66 22.53 12.35
C SER A 41 -0.02 22.59 10.98
N SER A 42 -1.35 22.58 10.97
CA SER A 42 -2.18 22.61 9.76
C SER A 42 -1.95 23.86 8.88
N GLY A 43 -1.16 24.83 9.35
CA GLY A 43 -0.76 26.03 8.60
C GLY A 43 0.48 25.88 7.71
N ASN A 44 1.35 24.88 7.90
CA ASN A 44 2.60 24.76 7.14
C ASN A 44 2.60 23.55 6.19
N SER A 45 2.17 23.78 4.94
CA SER A 45 2.38 22.89 3.78
C SER A 45 1.79 21.46 3.86
N GLY A 46 0.75 21.22 4.66
CA GLY A 46 0.21 19.87 4.92
C GLY A 46 -0.68 19.25 3.84
N GLY A 47 -0.23 19.15 2.57
CA GLY A 47 -1.05 18.62 1.45
C GLY A 47 -0.36 17.65 0.47
N TRP A 48 0.89 17.25 0.73
CA TRP A 48 1.81 16.79 -0.33
C TRP A 48 2.53 15.47 -0.02
N SER A 49 1.79 14.38 0.24
CA SER A 49 2.35 13.02 0.32
C SER A 49 1.85 12.16 -0.83
N SER A 50 2.67 11.92 -1.85
CA SER A 50 2.31 11.04 -2.98
C SER A 50 2.73 9.58 -2.72
N LEU A 51 2.52 8.69 -3.68
CA LEU A 51 2.99 7.31 -3.54
C LEU A 51 4.53 7.22 -3.62
N ASP A 52 5.22 8.16 -4.28
CA ASP A 52 6.68 8.29 -4.24
C ASP A 52 7.19 8.44 -2.80
N GLU A 53 6.58 9.33 -2.01
CA GLU A 53 6.96 9.54 -0.59
C GLU A 53 6.79 8.28 0.25
N HIS A 54 5.66 7.58 0.12
CA HIS A 54 5.37 6.38 0.89
C HIS A 54 6.43 5.27 0.67
N GLY A 55 6.90 5.10 -0.58
CA GLY A 55 7.93 4.10 -0.90
C GLY A 55 9.37 4.58 -0.71
N SER A 56 9.67 5.87 -0.93
CA SER A 56 11.05 6.40 -0.88
C SER A 56 11.46 6.99 0.47
N ARG A 57 10.50 7.31 1.35
CA ARG A 57 10.76 7.87 2.70
C ARG A 57 10.16 7.00 3.79
N ASP A 58 8.84 6.78 3.76
CA ASP A 58 8.13 6.15 4.88
C ASP A 58 8.56 4.68 5.08
N LEU A 59 8.56 3.88 4.01
CA LEU A 59 8.98 2.47 4.09
C LEU A 59 10.45 2.32 4.55
N PRO A 60 11.46 3.02 3.98
CA PRO A 60 12.81 3.09 4.54
C PRO A 60 12.89 3.42 6.03
N ALA A 61 12.17 4.45 6.48
CA ALA A 61 12.18 4.87 7.88
C ALA A 61 11.53 3.82 8.81
N MET A 62 10.45 3.15 8.36
CA MET A 62 9.84 2.03 9.07
C MET A 62 10.81 0.85 9.19
N ILE A 63 11.52 0.50 8.12
CA ILE A 63 12.52 -0.58 8.11
C ILE A 63 13.64 -0.28 9.11
N GLU A 64 14.20 0.93 9.10
CA GLU A 64 15.25 1.34 10.06
C GLU A 64 14.77 1.32 11.50
N LEU A 65 13.59 1.89 11.78
CA LEU A 65 13.01 1.92 13.12
C LEU A 65 12.76 0.51 13.66
N ILE A 66 12.25 -0.41 12.83
CA ILE A 66 12.06 -1.82 13.20
C ILE A 66 13.42 -2.49 13.46
N ARG A 67 14.40 -2.35 12.55
CA ARG A 67 15.74 -2.94 12.72
C ARG A 67 16.45 -2.45 13.98
N PHE A 68 16.35 -1.15 14.28
CA PHE A 68 16.92 -0.57 15.50
C PHE A 68 16.25 -1.13 16.75
N LYS A 69 14.91 -1.11 16.81
CA LYS A 69 14.17 -1.52 18.01
C LYS A 69 14.21 -3.02 18.29
N THR A 70 14.48 -3.85 17.30
CA THR A 70 14.36 -5.31 17.41
C THR A 70 15.68 -6.07 17.38
N GLY A 71 16.79 -5.41 17.06
CA GLY A 71 18.07 -6.09 16.84
C GLY A 71 18.12 -7.00 15.59
N GLN A 72 17.04 -7.10 14.79
CA GLN A 72 17.04 -7.91 13.57
C GLN A 72 17.72 -7.16 12.40
N ASP A 73 18.51 -7.86 11.59
CA ASP A 73 19.20 -7.25 10.45
C ASP A 73 18.36 -7.17 9.18
N ARG A 74 17.44 -8.13 9.01
CA ARG A 74 16.51 -8.22 7.89
C ARG A 74 15.11 -8.56 8.41
N LEU A 75 14.09 -8.18 7.65
CA LEU A 75 12.69 -8.44 7.95
C LEU A 75 11.96 -9.15 6.81
N VAL A 76 10.86 -9.83 7.15
CA VAL A 76 9.85 -10.23 6.16
C VAL A 76 8.91 -9.06 5.97
N TYR A 77 8.76 -8.58 4.74
CA TYR A 77 7.79 -7.56 4.38
C TYR A 77 6.52 -8.23 3.84
N ILE A 78 5.37 -7.95 4.45
CA ILE A 78 4.06 -8.36 3.91
C ILE A 78 3.30 -7.10 3.52
N GLY A 79 2.94 -6.98 2.24
CA GLY A 79 2.23 -5.82 1.70
C GLY A 79 1.03 -6.22 0.86
N TYR A 80 -0.10 -5.56 1.07
CA TYR A 80 -1.34 -5.76 0.31
C TYR A 80 -1.67 -4.55 -0.56
N SER A 81 -2.22 -4.76 -1.76
CA SER A 81 -2.69 -3.68 -2.65
C SER A 81 -1.58 -2.66 -2.94
N ILE A 82 -1.84 -1.37 -2.72
CA ILE A 82 -0.88 -0.28 -2.79
C ILE A 82 0.35 -0.53 -1.89
N GLY A 83 0.17 -1.17 -0.72
CA GLY A 83 1.28 -1.60 0.12
C GLY A 83 2.23 -2.55 -0.62
N GLY A 84 1.68 -3.46 -1.45
CA GLY A 84 2.48 -4.35 -2.30
C GLY A 84 3.30 -3.62 -3.38
N ALA A 85 3.00 -2.36 -3.68
CA ALA A 85 3.77 -1.53 -4.61
C ALA A 85 4.92 -0.74 -3.94
N LEU A 86 4.84 -0.48 -2.62
CA LEU A 86 5.83 0.32 -1.91
C LEU A 86 7.26 -0.26 -1.95
N PRO A 87 7.49 -1.59 -1.82
CA PRO A 87 8.82 -2.15 -1.99
C PRO A 87 9.42 -1.88 -3.38
N TYR A 88 8.61 -1.88 -4.44
CA TYR A 88 9.09 -1.62 -5.80
C TYR A 88 9.50 -0.15 -5.96
N ILE A 89 8.72 0.79 -5.42
CA ILE A 89 9.09 2.21 -5.36
C ILE A 89 10.37 2.39 -4.55
N MET A 90 10.45 1.76 -3.38
CA MET A 90 11.66 1.77 -2.55
C MET A 90 12.87 1.25 -3.33
N SER A 91 12.76 0.11 -4.01
CA SER A 91 13.88 -0.45 -4.79
C SER A 91 14.29 0.44 -5.98
N ALA A 92 13.33 1.09 -6.64
CA ALA A 92 13.58 1.98 -7.77
C ALA A 92 14.16 3.34 -7.36
N THR A 93 13.91 3.79 -6.13
CA THR A 93 14.33 5.09 -5.59
C THR A 93 15.56 5.01 -4.68
N ARG A 94 15.67 3.93 -3.90
CA ARG A 94 16.63 3.66 -2.82
C ARG A 94 16.99 2.16 -2.78
N PRO A 95 17.67 1.63 -3.81
CA PRO A 95 18.00 0.20 -3.91
C PRO A 95 18.81 -0.32 -2.71
N GLU A 96 19.51 0.55 -1.98
CA GLU A 96 20.29 0.23 -0.78
C GLU A 96 19.46 -0.33 0.39
N TYR A 97 18.13 -0.22 0.36
CA TYR A 97 17.23 -0.81 1.36
C TYR A 97 16.76 -2.23 1.02
N THR A 98 16.92 -2.68 -0.22
CA THR A 98 16.48 -4.04 -0.63
C THR A 98 17.17 -5.14 0.19
N ARG A 99 18.45 -4.95 0.55
CA ARG A 99 19.22 -5.85 1.42
C ARG A 99 18.64 -6.07 2.83
N PHE A 100 17.77 -5.16 3.30
CA PHE A 100 17.11 -5.27 4.60
C PHE A 100 15.80 -6.08 4.54
N ILE A 101 15.35 -6.46 3.34
CA ILE A 101 14.20 -7.34 3.16
C ILE A 101 14.73 -8.76 2.90
N ALA A 102 14.44 -9.69 3.81
CA ALA A 102 14.77 -11.10 3.63
C ALA A 102 13.81 -11.81 2.66
N LEU A 103 12.53 -11.38 2.67
CA LEU A 103 11.46 -11.91 1.83
C LEU A 103 10.35 -10.86 1.72
N ASN A 104 9.90 -10.56 0.50
CA ASN A 104 8.63 -9.91 0.23
C ASN A 104 7.53 -10.97 0.06
N ILE A 105 6.38 -10.76 0.69
CA ILE A 105 5.14 -11.48 0.38
C ILE A 105 4.06 -10.46 0.04
N LEU A 106 3.66 -10.43 -1.22
CA LEU A 106 2.81 -9.37 -1.77
C LEU A 106 1.43 -9.92 -2.12
N LEU A 107 0.38 -9.38 -1.50
CA LEU A 107 -1.01 -9.76 -1.71
C LEU A 107 -1.67 -8.76 -2.67
N ALA A 108 -1.97 -9.17 -3.90
CA ALA A 108 -2.47 -8.31 -4.98
C ALA A 108 -1.71 -6.97 -5.09
N PRO A 109 -0.39 -6.96 -5.41
CA PRO A 109 0.39 -5.72 -5.47
C PRO A 109 -0.05 -4.79 -6.60
N PHE A 110 -0.46 -3.57 -6.25
CA PHE A 110 -0.93 -2.54 -7.19
C PHE A 110 0.24 -1.81 -7.88
N VAL A 111 0.96 -2.53 -8.75
CA VAL A 111 2.11 -1.99 -9.50
C VAL A 111 1.68 -1.51 -10.89
N PHE A 112 1.05 -2.39 -11.67
CA PHE A 112 0.37 -2.01 -12.91
C PHE A 112 -1.14 -2.02 -12.64
N GLY A 113 -1.81 -0.90 -12.93
CA GLY A 113 -3.28 -0.83 -12.86
C GLY A 113 -3.94 -1.81 -13.81
N ALA A 114 -5.19 -2.21 -13.52
CA ALA A 114 -5.95 -3.15 -14.34
C ALA A 114 -6.05 -2.71 -15.81
N ALA A 115 -5.29 -3.36 -16.71
CA ALA A 115 -5.14 -2.96 -18.11
C ALA A 115 -6.40 -3.14 -18.96
N ASP A 116 -7.28 -4.05 -18.54
CA ASP A 116 -8.57 -4.33 -19.14
C ASP A 116 -9.73 -3.58 -18.46
N GLN A 117 -9.47 -2.87 -17.37
CA GLN A 117 -10.41 -2.05 -16.59
C GLN A 117 -11.80 -2.69 -16.47
N ARG A 118 -11.90 -3.93 -15.96
CA ARG A 118 -13.16 -4.72 -15.96
C ARG A 118 -14.36 -4.10 -15.22
N SER A 119 -14.18 -2.97 -14.53
CA SER A 119 -15.24 -2.20 -13.87
C SER A 119 -16.07 -1.43 -14.91
N THR A 120 -17.32 -1.87 -15.09
CA THR A 120 -18.26 -1.24 -16.05
C THR A 120 -18.63 0.17 -15.60
N ILE A 121 -18.83 0.37 -14.29
CA ILE A 121 -19.20 1.67 -13.72
C ILE A 121 -18.02 2.63 -13.86
N VAL A 122 -16.81 2.26 -13.41
CA VAL A 122 -15.63 3.14 -13.48
C VAL A 122 -15.30 3.52 -14.92
N ASN A 123 -15.48 2.63 -15.91
CA ASN A 123 -15.27 2.97 -17.31
C ASN A 123 -16.29 4.00 -17.81
N ASN A 124 -17.57 3.79 -17.55
CA ASN A 124 -18.63 4.70 -18.00
C ASN A 124 -18.50 6.10 -17.39
N ILE A 125 -18.03 6.22 -16.14
CA ILE A 125 -17.80 7.51 -15.47
C ILE A 125 -16.33 7.96 -15.47
N LYS A 126 -15.45 7.28 -16.22
CA LYS A 126 -14.00 7.56 -16.26
C LYS A 126 -13.67 9.02 -16.55
N PRO A 127 -14.31 9.70 -17.53
CA PRO A 127 -14.03 11.12 -17.79
C PRO A 127 -14.43 12.02 -16.62
N LEU A 128 -15.52 11.68 -15.92
CA LEU A 128 -15.98 12.42 -14.75
C LEU A 128 -15.04 12.21 -13.55
N ILE A 129 -14.54 10.99 -13.31
CA ILE A 129 -13.54 10.74 -12.27
C ILE A 129 -12.26 11.52 -12.61
N ASP A 130 -11.76 11.42 -13.84
CA ASP A 130 -10.53 12.11 -14.25
C ASP A 130 -10.65 13.63 -14.09
N PHE A 131 -11.78 14.21 -14.51
CA PHE A 131 -12.09 15.61 -14.28
C PHE A 131 -12.15 15.95 -12.77
N ARG A 132 -12.88 15.18 -11.96
CA ARG A 132 -13.04 15.47 -10.51
C ARG A 132 -11.71 15.38 -9.76
N VAL A 133 -10.92 14.33 -10.00
CA VAL A 133 -9.59 14.15 -9.38
C VAL A 133 -8.62 15.23 -9.86
N THR A 134 -8.61 15.55 -11.15
CA THR A 134 -7.80 16.63 -11.72
C THR A 134 -8.16 18.00 -11.14
N GLN A 135 -9.46 18.33 -11.04
CA GLN A 135 -9.89 19.63 -10.52
C GLN A 135 -9.66 19.76 -9.02
N ALA A 136 -9.88 18.69 -8.23
CA ALA A 136 -9.55 18.67 -6.80
C ALA A 136 -8.03 18.81 -6.55
N TYR A 137 -7.20 18.21 -7.41
CA TYR A 137 -5.75 18.41 -7.36
C TYR A 137 -5.34 19.84 -7.77
N LYS A 138 -5.92 20.39 -8.83
CA LYS A 138 -5.64 21.76 -9.31
C LYS A 138 -6.09 22.85 -8.35
N SER A 139 -7.16 22.66 -7.58
CA SER A 139 -7.73 23.73 -6.75
C SER A 139 -6.85 24.14 -5.57
N HIS A 140 -5.80 23.37 -5.25
CA HIS A 140 -4.84 23.63 -4.16
C HIS A 140 -5.49 23.93 -2.79
N SER A 141 -6.76 23.56 -2.61
CA SER A 141 -7.54 23.97 -1.46
C SER A 141 -7.07 23.22 -0.22
N LEU A 142 -6.67 23.93 0.83
CA LEU A 142 -6.21 23.36 2.10
C LEU A 142 -7.26 22.44 2.74
N THR A 143 -8.55 22.69 2.47
CA THR A 143 -9.71 21.86 2.85
C THR A 143 -9.85 20.55 2.06
N LEU A 144 -9.11 20.35 0.98
CA LEU A 144 -9.06 19.12 0.17
C LEU A 144 -7.70 18.40 0.27
N ALA A 145 -6.84 18.80 1.21
CA ALA A 145 -5.55 18.15 1.45
C ALA A 145 -5.69 16.65 1.77
N GLU A 146 -6.76 16.28 2.49
CA GLU A 146 -7.12 14.91 2.84
C GLU A 146 -8.38 14.44 2.10
N VAL A 147 -8.23 13.36 1.34
CA VAL A 147 -9.28 12.62 0.66
C VAL A 147 -9.80 11.51 1.58
N SER A 148 -11.12 11.39 1.67
CA SER A 148 -11.79 10.29 2.39
C SER A 148 -11.38 10.13 3.89
N PRO A 149 -11.34 11.23 4.68
CA PRO A 149 -11.04 11.16 6.11
C PRO A 149 -12.08 10.34 6.89
N ARG A 150 -11.65 9.77 8.02
CA ARG A 150 -12.53 9.10 8.99
C ARG A 150 -13.01 10.10 10.05
N THR A 151 -14.11 10.77 9.77
CA THR A 151 -14.80 11.68 10.69
C THR A 151 -16.15 11.08 11.10
N ASN A 152 -16.73 11.59 12.20
CA ASN A 152 -18.08 11.17 12.62
C ASN A 152 -19.10 11.41 11.49
N ASP A 153 -19.04 12.57 10.83
CA ASP A 153 -19.93 12.90 9.70
C ASP A 153 -19.76 11.92 8.53
N SER A 154 -18.52 11.52 8.24
CA SER A 154 -18.23 10.59 7.14
C SER A 154 -18.70 9.15 7.45
N ILE A 155 -18.69 8.76 8.72
CA ILE A 155 -19.28 7.51 9.23
C ILE A 155 -20.81 7.57 9.20
N VAL A 156 -21.43 8.66 9.64
CA VAL A 156 -22.89 8.86 9.60
C VAL A 156 -23.39 8.86 8.16
N LEU A 157 -22.71 9.58 7.26
CA LEU A 157 -23.03 9.62 5.83
C LEU A 157 -23.03 8.22 5.21
N LEU A 158 -21.99 7.40 5.46
CA LEU A 158 -21.91 6.04 4.92
C LEU A 158 -22.93 5.09 5.56
N ASN A 159 -23.23 5.24 6.86
CA ASN A 159 -24.33 4.52 7.51
C ASN A 159 -25.69 4.85 6.88
N ASN A 160 -25.93 6.10 6.51
CA ASN A 160 -27.16 6.52 5.85
C ASN A 160 -27.20 6.10 4.36
N LEU A 161 -26.09 6.19 3.63
CA LEU A 161 -26.02 5.83 2.21
C LEU A 161 -26.02 4.32 1.95
N CYS A 162 -25.50 3.49 2.87
CA CYS A 162 -25.33 2.04 2.64
C CYS A 162 -26.00 1.14 3.70
N GLY A 163 -26.70 1.72 4.69
CA GLY A 163 -27.25 0.98 5.84
C GLY A 163 -28.61 1.47 6.36
N SER A 164 -29.30 2.34 5.62
CA SER A 164 -30.64 2.83 5.95
C SER A 164 -31.77 1.97 5.37
N SER A 165 -31.55 1.32 4.21
CA SER A 165 -32.48 0.38 3.60
C SER A 165 -31.75 -0.72 2.81
N ASP A 166 -32.42 -1.85 2.55
CA ASP A 166 -31.87 -2.93 1.75
C ASP A 166 -31.60 -2.51 0.29
N VAL A 167 -32.42 -1.61 -0.27
CA VAL A 167 -32.22 -1.04 -1.62
C VAL A 167 -30.89 -0.29 -1.68
N LEU A 168 -30.63 0.59 -0.71
CA LEU A 168 -29.40 1.37 -0.64
C LEU A 168 -28.17 0.49 -0.30
N ASN A 169 -28.34 -0.53 0.54
CA ASN A 169 -27.31 -1.52 0.80
C ASN A 169 -26.93 -2.30 -0.47
N ASN A 170 -27.91 -2.75 -1.26
CA ASN A 170 -27.70 -3.44 -2.53
C ASN A 170 -27.01 -2.54 -3.57
N ILE A 171 -27.36 -1.25 -3.63
CA ILE A 171 -26.67 -0.28 -4.50
C ILE A 171 -25.20 -0.15 -4.09
N CYS A 172 -24.89 0.07 -2.81
CA CYS A 172 -23.51 0.14 -2.33
C CYS A 172 -22.73 -1.17 -2.59
N ALA A 173 -23.36 -2.33 -2.36
CA ALA A 173 -22.74 -3.64 -2.63
C ALA A 173 -22.48 -3.86 -4.13
N THR A 174 -23.33 -3.33 -5.02
CA THR A 174 -23.15 -3.42 -6.48
C THR A 174 -22.00 -2.52 -6.94
N VAL A 175 -21.96 -1.27 -6.49
CA VAL A 175 -20.86 -0.32 -6.80
C VAL A 175 -19.52 -0.84 -6.28
N LEU A 176 -19.49 -1.38 -5.06
CA LEU A 176 -18.29 -1.95 -4.46
C LEU A 176 -17.77 -3.15 -5.25
N GLN A 177 -18.63 -4.12 -5.58
CA GLN A 177 -18.24 -5.29 -6.37
C GLN A 177 -17.78 -4.95 -7.78
N ASP A 178 -18.40 -3.95 -8.43
CA ASP A 178 -17.93 -3.54 -9.75
C ASP A 178 -16.49 -3.00 -9.70
N LEU A 179 -16.11 -2.32 -8.60
CA LEU A 179 -14.76 -1.82 -8.36
C LEU A 179 -13.76 -2.92 -7.95
N VAL A 180 -14.10 -3.82 -7.02
CA VAL A 180 -13.14 -4.76 -6.40
C VAL A 180 -13.13 -6.16 -7.03
N GLY A 181 -14.23 -6.55 -7.67
CA GLY A 181 -14.53 -7.90 -8.16
C GLY A 181 -15.83 -8.44 -7.57
N TYR A 182 -16.61 -9.17 -8.38
CA TYR A 182 -17.89 -9.74 -7.96
C TYR A 182 -17.70 -11.02 -7.15
N ASP A 183 -17.84 -10.93 -5.83
CA ASP A 183 -18.07 -12.11 -4.99
C ASP A 183 -19.34 -12.01 -4.14
N THR A 184 -20.06 -13.13 -4.12
CA THR A 184 -21.29 -13.33 -3.37
C THR A 184 -21.10 -13.31 -1.85
N SER A 185 -19.87 -13.44 -1.32
CA SER A 185 -19.61 -13.31 0.12
C SER A 185 -19.89 -11.88 0.62
N ILE A 186 -19.47 -10.86 -0.14
CA ILE A 186 -19.73 -9.45 0.17
C ILE A 186 -21.23 -9.14 0.10
N MET A 187 -21.94 -9.65 -0.92
CA MET A 187 -23.41 -9.53 -1.02
C MET A 187 -24.17 -10.17 0.15
N ARG A 188 -23.60 -11.20 0.79
CA ARG A 188 -24.21 -11.84 1.96
C ARG A 188 -24.02 -11.04 3.26
N MET A 189 -23.30 -9.91 3.26
CA MET A 189 -23.20 -8.99 4.40
C MET A 189 -24.46 -8.14 4.58
N LYS A 190 -25.59 -8.79 4.86
CA LYS A 190 -26.87 -8.13 5.20
C LYS A 190 -26.72 -7.20 6.41
N ASN A 191 -27.62 -6.22 6.49
CA ASN A 191 -27.74 -5.18 7.54
C ASN A 191 -26.64 -4.10 7.45
N ARG A 192 -26.61 -3.19 8.45
CA ARG A 192 -25.60 -2.13 8.65
C ARG A 192 -24.12 -2.60 8.74
N LYS A 193 -23.82 -3.89 8.52
CA LYS A 193 -22.45 -4.43 8.53
C LYS A 193 -21.59 -3.84 7.41
N LEU A 194 -22.08 -3.82 6.16
CA LEU A 194 -21.36 -3.19 5.05
C LEU A 194 -21.14 -1.69 5.30
N ALA A 195 -22.15 -1.00 5.80
CA ALA A 195 -22.06 0.44 6.07
C ALA A 195 -21.07 0.78 7.19
N ARG A 196 -21.04 -0.03 8.27
CA ARG A 196 -20.03 0.06 9.33
C ARG A 196 -18.64 -0.24 8.80
N LEU A 197 -18.47 -1.32 8.04
CA LEU A 197 -17.19 -1.66 7.40
C LEU A 197 -16.67 -0.46 6.59
N LEU A 198 -17.49 0.06 5.66
CA LEU A 198 -17.15 1.22 4.84
C LEU A 198 -16.89 2.49 5.65
N GLY A 199 -17.57 2.69 6.79
CA GLY A 199 -17.34 3.85 7.66
C GLY A 199 -16.02 3.77 8.43
N TYR A 200 -15.66 2.59 8.95
CA TYR A 200 -14.49 2.42 9.80
C TYR A 200 -13.20 2.04 9.05
N SER A 201 -13.31 1.44 7.85
CA SER A 201 -12.17 1.01 7.01
C SER A 201 -11.55 2.14 6.17
N ARG A 202 -11.83 3.42 6.49
CA ARG A 202 -11.22 4.55 5.78
C ARG A 202 -10.16 5.17 6.66
N SER A 203 -9.02 5.46 6.04
CA SER A 203 -7.81 5.91 6.71
C SER A 203 -7.52 7.41 6.56
N GLY A 204 -8.19 8.07 5.62
CA GLY A 204 -7.63 9.24 4.94
C GLY A 204 -6.54 8.84 3.94
N THR A 205 -6.33 9.69 2.93
CA THR A 205 -5.15 9.71 2.05
C THR A 205 -4.98 11.15 1.52
N SER A 206 -3.84 11.52 0.93
CA SER A 206 -3.71 12.86 0.36
C SER A 206 -4.32 12.95 -1.05
N ILE A 207 -4.70 14.16 -1.48
CA ILE A 207 -5.09 14.40 -2.88
C ILE A 207 -3.95 14.11 -3.87
N SER A 208 -2.70 14.31 -3.44
CA SER A 208 -1.51 13.97 -4.23
C SER A 208 -1.38 12.47 -4.47
N ALA A 209 -1.63 11.65 -3.43
CA ALA A 209 -1.64 10.20 -3.53
C ALA A 209 -2.81 9.70 -4.39
N LEU A 210 -4.03 10.25 -4.22
CA LEU A 210 -5.17 9.90 -5.07
C LEU A 210 -4.89 10.20 -6.55
N TYR A 211 -4.39 11.39 -6.86
CA TYR A 211 -4.03 11.77 -8.22
C TYR A 211 -2.97 10.82 -8.81
N HIS A 212 -1.98 10.42 -8.02
CA HIS A 212 -0.96 9.47 -8.46
C HIS A 212 -1.53 8.08 -8.74
N ILE A 213 -2.27 7.50 -7.79
CA ILE A 213 -2.92 6.18 -7.91
C ILE A 213 -3.86 6.16 -9.13
N TRP A 214 -4.64 7.22 -9.33
CA TRP A 214 -5.53 7.35 -10.49
C TRP A 214 -4.77 7.36 -11.83
N ASN A 215 -3.62 8.01 -11.90
CA ASN A 215 -2.81 8.01 -13.12
C ASN A 215 -2.15 6.63 -13.37
N ILE A 216 -1.71 5.91 -12.34
CA ILE A 216 -1.25 4.52 -12.46
C ILE A 216 -2.40 3.61 -12.93
N TYR A 217 -3.58 3.73 -12.32
CA TYR A 217 -4.78 2.97 -12.68
C TYR A 217 -5.17 3.20 -14.15
N LYS A 218 -5.34 4.46 -14.56
CA LYS A 218 -5.91 4.79 -15.86
C LYS A 218 -4.99 4.51 -17.05
N THR A 219 -3.68 4.44 -16.81
CA THR A 219 -2.65 4.19 -17.85
C THR A 219 -2.06 2.78 -17.81
N SER A 220 -2.23 2.04 -16.71
CA SER A 220 -1.58 0.74 -16.46
C SER A 220 -0.06 0.76 -16.55
N ARG A 221 0.53 1.92 -16.23
CA ARG A 221 1.97 2.20 -16.18
C ARG A 221 2.36 2.52 -14.75
N PHE A 222 3.53 2.06 -14.31
CA PHE A 222 3.95 2.28 -12.92
C PHE A 222 4.68 3.63 -12.81
N LEU A 223 3.92 4.70 -13.00
CA LEU A 223 4.43 6.07 -13.18
C LEU A 223 5.09 6.61 -11.90
N THR A 224 6.11 7.45 -12.05
CA THR A 224 6.63 8.31 -10.97
C THR A 224 5.76 9.55 -10.82
N TYR A 225 5.62 10.09 -9.60
CA TYR A 225 4.77 11.25 -9.34
C TYR A 225 5.19 12.49 -10.15
N ASP A 226 6.49 12.79 -10.18
CA ASP A 226 7.07 13.94 -10.92
C ASP A 226 6.89 13.86 -12.46
N SER A 227 6.48 12.70 -12.99
CA SER A 227 6.19 12.51 -14.42
C SER A 227 4.79 12.95 -14.82
N LEU A 228 3.91 13.23 -13.86
CA LEU A 228 2.49 13.45 -14.14
C LEU A 228 2.22 14.86 -14.71
N PRO A 229 1.22 15.06 -15.59
CA PRO A 229 1.05 16.32 -16.33
C PRO A 229 0.82 17.59 -15.50
N LEU A 230 0.49 17.46 -14.23
CA LEU A 230 0.12 18.57 -13.32
C LEU A 230 1.05 18.69 -12.12
N THR A 231 2.14 17.92 -12.04
CA THR A 231 3.18 18.18 -11.03
C THR A 231 4.01 19.38 -11.45
N ASP A 232 3.87 20.45 -10.67
CA ASP A 232 4.54 21.74 -10.87
C ASP A 232 6.05 21.57 -11.07
N VAL A 233 6.64 22.34 -12.00
CA VAL A 233 8.08 22.35 -12.25
C VAL A 233 8.87 22.75 -11.00
N LYS A 234 8.30 23.57 -10.11
CA LYS A 234 8.90 23.86 -8.79
C LYS A 234 8.92 22.65 -7.85
N ARG A 235 8.05 21.65 -8.06
CA ARG A 235 8.05 20.37 -7.31
C ARG A 235 9.07 19.37 -7.84
N LYS A 236 9.43 19.41 -9.13
CA LYS A 236 10.54 18.61 -9.71
C LYS A 236 11.91 18.85 -9.04
N GLY A 237 12.03 19.90 -8.21
CA GLY A 237 13.15 20.18 -7.33
C GLY A 237 12.81 20.22 -5.83
N TYR A 238 11.54 20.01 -5.42
CA TYR A 238 11.13 19.94 -4.01
C TYR A 238 11.46 18.57 -3.39
N ARG A 239 12.63 18.03 -3.76
CA ARG A 239 13.38 17.05 -2.99
C ARG A 239 13.85 17.74 -1.71
N SER A 240 12.92 17.83 -0.77
CA SER A 240 13.12 17.97 0.68
C SER A 240 14.53 18.42 1.08
N LYS A 241 14.78 19.75 1.07
CA LYS A 241 15.92 20.34 1.82
C LYS A 241 15.84 20.03 3.32
N VAL A 242 14.65 19.67 3.80
CA VAL A 242 14.47 18.90 5.02
C VAL A 242 15.07 17.51 4.76
N LYS A 243 16.34 17.30 5.16
CA LYS A 243 16.88 15.94 5.32
C LYS A 243 15.83 15.11 6.06
N PRO A 244 15.49 13.87 5.62
CA PRO A 244 14.68 12.98 6.44
C PRO A 244 15.27 13.01 7.85
N PRO A 245 14.47 13.14 8.92
CA PRO A 245 15.02 13.21 10.26
C PRO A 245 15.96 12.04 10.43
N ILE A 246 17.27 12.34 10.59
CA ILE A 246 18.26 11.32 10.88
C ILE A 246 17.90 10.84 12.27
N ILE A 247 17.05 9.81 12.34
CA ILE A 247 16.71 9.21 13.62
C ILE A 247 18.00 8.51 14.04
N PRO A 248 18.72 9.00 15.07
CA PRO A 248 20.12 8.65 15.28
C PRO A 248 20.19 7.31 16.03
N PHE A 249 19.74 6.28 15.32
CA PHE A 249 19.68 4.90 15.74
C PHE A 249 21.06 4.27 15.65
N LYS A 250 21.97 4.75 16.50
CA LYS A 250 23.27 4.12 16.75
C LYS A 250 23.02 2.72 17.30
N ARG A 251 23.18 1.69 16.47
CA ARG A 251 23.71 0.42 16.95
C ARG A 251 25.20 0.59 17.18
N ASN A 252 25.72 -0.04 18.22
CA ASN A 252 27.15 -0.21 18.37
C ASN A 252 27.67 -0.98 17.15
N ASN A 253 28.62 -0.38 16.42
CA ASN A 253 29.29 -0.85 15.20
C ASN A 253 28.70 -0.45 13.83
N ASP A 254 27.54 0.20 13.74
CA ASP A 254 27.10 0.81 12.47
C ASP A 254 27.64 2.24 12.32
N GLN A 255 28.35 2.53 11.22
CA GLN A 255 28.73 3.89 10.83
C GLN A 255 27.47 4.79 10.77
N PRO A 256 27.52 6.05 11.25
CA PRO A 256 26.37 6.94 11.21
C PRO A 256 25.95 7.20 9.76
N PHE A 257 24.81 6.62 9.36
CA PHE A 257 24.34 6.70 7.98
C PHE A 257 23.84 8.11 7.69
N THR A 258 24.67 8.92 7.03
CA THR A 258 24.28 10.25 6.55
C THR A 258 23.23 10.09 5.46
N SER A 259 22.11 10.79 5.60
CA SER A 259 20.98 10.76 4.63
C SER A 259 21.27 11.56 3.35
N GLU A 260 22.46 11.42 2.79
CA GLU A 260 22.93 12.15 1.61
C GLU A 260 22.71 11.42 0.28
N SER A 261 22.24 10.16 0.31
CA SER A 261 21.61 9.52 -0.86
C SER A 261 20.17 10.00 -1.11
N ALA A 262 19.95 11.33 -1.10
CA ALA A 262 18.77 11.93 -1.72
C ALA A 262 18.88 11.75 -3.24
N ALA A 263 18.55 10.53 -3.72
CA ALA A 263 18.93 10.01 -5.02
C ALA A 263 18.79 11.05 -6.13
N ALA A 264 19.94 11.48 -6.65
CA ALA A 264 20.07 12.44 -7.75
C ALA A 264 19.66 11.80 -9.08
N ARG A 265 18.42 11.29 -9.18
CA ARG A 265 17.84 10.87 -10.46
C ARG A 265 17.76 12.10 -11.36
N GLY A 266 18.35 11.97 -12.54
CA GLY A 266 18.75 13.08 -13.40
C GLY A 266 17.59 13.85 -14.01
N THR A 267 17.94 14.97 -14.65
CA THR A 267 17.05 15.93 -15.32
C THR A 267 16.47 15.43 -16.65
N SER A 268 16.58 14.14 -16.96
CA SER A 268 16.10 13.52 -18.20
C SER A 268 14.59 13.30 -18.20
N ASN A 269 13.91 13.62 -19.30
CA ASN A 269 12.47 13.40 -19.52
C ASN A 269 12.04 11.91 -19.61
N ASP A 270 12.97 10.95 -19.46
CA ASP A 270 12.77 9.52 -19.74
C ASP A 270 12.34 8.66 -18.53
N ALA A 271 12.66 9.04 -17.29
CA ALA A 271 12.32 8.23 -16.10
C ALA A 271 10.84 8.41 -15.67
N ARG A 272 9.91 8.24 -16.61
CA ARG A 272 8.46 8.37 -16.37
C ARG A 272 7.87 7.24 -15.52
N GLU A 273 8.55 6.10 -15.44
CA GLU A 273 8.10 4.92 -14.68
C GLU A 273 9.16 4.47 -13.67
N PHE A 274 8.70 3.84 -12.59
CA PHE A 274 9.54 3.15 -11.64
C PHE A 274 10.10 1.87 -12.25
N ASP A 275 11.41 1.73 -12.15
CA ASP A 275 12.14 0.57 -12.61
C ASP A 275 11.98 -0.61 -11.63
N VAL A 276 11.03 -1.50 -11.92
CA VAL A 276 10.74 -2.71 -11.13
C VAL A 276 11.87 -3.75 -11.19
N THR A 277 12.82 -3.63 -12.13
CA THR A 277 13.95 -4.57 -12.24
C THR A 277 14.91 -4.43 -11.05
N LYS A 278 14.92 -3.26 -10.39
CA LYS A 278 15.74 -2.97 -9.20
C LYS A 278 15.30 -3.73 -7.94
N MET A 279 14.18 -4.45 -7.96
CA MET A 279 13.74 -5.27 -6.84
C MET A 279 14.65 -6.50 -6.67
N ASN A 280 15.64 -6.37 -5.77
CA ASN A 280 16.61 -7.43 -5.50
C ASN A 280 16.23 -8.38 -4.34
N ALA A 281 15.11 -8.13 -3.64
CA ALA A 281 14.67 -8.99 -2.55
C ALA A 281 13.83 -10.17 -3.09
N PRO A 282 14.01 -11.41 -2.59
CA PRO A 282 13.15 -12.56 -2.92
C PRO A 282 11.68 -12.21 -2.70
N THR A 283 10.84 -12.45 -3.71
CA THR A 283 9.46 -11.96 -3.74
C THR A 283 8.47 -13.06 -4.11
N ILE A 284 7.50 -13.29 -3.23
CA ILE A 284 6.35 -14.18 -3.45
C ILE A 284 5.12 -13.29 -3.69
N ILE A 285 4.39 -13.52 -4.79
CA ILE A 285 3.18 -12.76 -5.12
C ILE A 285 1.96 -13.66 -5.06
N TRP A 286 0.93 -13.23 -4.33
CA TRP A 286 -0.41 -13.80 -4.32
C TRP A 286 -1.34 -12.91 -5.14
N TYR A 287 -2.16 -13.51 -6.01
CA TYR A 287 -3.09 -12.79 -6.88
C TYR A 287 -4.30 -13.69 -7.21
N SER A 288 -5.40 -13.10 -7.68
CA SER A 288 -6.62 -13.84 -8.05
C SER A 288 -7.13 -13.42 -9.43
N GLU A 289 -8.07 -14.18 -10.00
CA GLU A 289 -8.57 -13.91 -11.38
C GLU A 289 -9.68 -12.86 -11.43
N ASN A 290 -10.43 -12.71 -10.33
CA ASN A 290 -11.58 -11.79 -10.21
C ASN A 290 -11.21 -10.45 -9.55
N ASP A 291 -9.94 -10.23 -9.21
CA ASP A 291 -9.46 -8.91 -8.80
C ASP A 291 -9.61 -7.92 -9.96
N ARG A 292 -10.31 -6.80 -9.71
CA ARG A 292 -10.57 -5.74 -10.70
C ARG A 292 -9.70 -4.51 -10.52
N LEU A 293 -8.92 -4.43 -9.44
CA LEU A 293 -7.97 -3.35 -9.19
C LEU A 293 -6.56 -3.75 -9.64
N VAL A 294 -6.22 -5.03 -9.50
CA VAL A 294 -4.91 -5.60 -9.84
C VAL A 294 -5.09 -6.76 -10.81
N ASP A 295 -4.92 -6.47 -12.10
CA ASP A 295 -5.11 -7.48 -13.13
C ASP A 295 -3.98 -8.53 -13.17
N LYS A 296 -4.38 -9.77 -13.46
CA LYS A 296 -3.54 -10.96 -13.67
C LYS A 296 -2.48 -10.78 -14.76
N GLN A 297 -2.76 -10.05 -15.84
CA GLN A 297 -1.74 -9.78 -16.87
C GLN A 297 -0.70 -8.79 -16.35
N GLY A 298 -1.12 -7.79 -15.56
CA GLY A 298 -0.23 -6.90 -14.80
C GLY A 298 0.71 -7.68 -13.87
N ILE A 299 0.18 -8.64 -13.10
CA ILE A 299 1.01 -9.51 -12.23
C ILE A 299 1.97 -10.39 -13.04
N LYS A 300 1.54 -10.98 -14.16
CA LYS A 300 2.42 -11.73 -15.05
C LYS A 300 3.55 -10.87 -15.60
N LYS A 301 3.24 -9.67 -16.13
CA LYS A 301 4.23 -8.68 -16.58
C LYS A 301 5.21 -8.33 -15.47
N LEU A 302 4.73 -8.10 -14.25
CA LEU A 302 5.59 -7.83 -13.09
C LEU A 302 6.55 -8.99 -12.79
N SER A 303 6.08 -10.24 -12.85
CA SER A 303 6.92 -11.42 -12.64
C SER A 303 7.97 -11.66 -13.74
N GLN A 304 7.73 -11.15 -14.95
CA GLN A 304 8.69 -11.22 -16.06
C GLN A 304 9.74 -10.11 -16.00
N LEU A 305 9.41 -8.94 -15.44
CA LEU A 305 10.31 -7.80 -15.32
C LEU A 305 11.11 -7.78 -14.01
N SER A 306 10.54 -8.28 -12.91
CA SER A 306 11.19 -8.26 -11.60
C SER A 306 12.04 -9.53 -11.40
N PRO A 307 13.37 -9.43 -11.27
CA PRO A 307 14.27 -10.59 -11.38
C PRO A 307 14.16 -11.59 -10.24
N ASN A 308 13.62 -11.18 -9.08
CA ASN A 308 13.55 -12.00 -7.86
C ASN A 308 12.12 -12.41 -7.48
N VAL A 309 11.17 -12.46 -8.43
CA VAL A 309 9.84 -13.06 -8.20
C VAL A 309 9.97 -14.58 -8.22
N ILE A 310 10.26 -15.15 -7.05
CA ILE A 310 10.53 -16.59 -6.87
C ILE A 310 9.27 -17.46 -6.89
N LYS A 311 8.08 -16.89 -6.67
CA LYS A 311 6.82 -17.64 -6.72
C LYS A 311 5.61 -16.77 -7.02
N LEU A 312 4.73 -17.31 -7.87
CA LEU A 312 3.37 -16.81 -8.08
C LEU A 312 2.35 -17.80 -7.49
N ASN A 313 1.50 -17.34 -6.58
CA ASN A 313 0.38 -18.08 -6.02
C ASN A 313 -0.93 -17.51 -6.58
N LEU A 314 -1.59 -18.25 -7.48
CA LEU A 314 -2.94 -17.91 -7.92
C LEU A 314 -3.96 -18.46 -6.91
N ILE A 315 -4.86 -17.63 -6.41
CA ILE A 315 -5.96 -18.09 -5.55
C ILE A 315 -6.91 -18.98 -6.36
N SER A 316 -7.13 -20.21 -5.88
CA SER A 316 -7.97 -21.22 -6.57
C SER A 316 -9.46 -20.87 -6.61
N TYR A 317 -9.97 -20.14 -5.61
CA TYR A 317 -11.37 -19.70 -5.59
C TYR A 317 -11.60 -18.63 -6.67
N LYS A 318 -12.30 -19.01 -7.75
CA LYS A 318 -12.44 -18.19 -8.96
C LYS A 318 -13.11 -16.83 -8.76
N ARG A 319 -13.92 -16.66 -7.71
CA ARG A 319 -14.56 -15.39 -7.36
C ARG A 319 -13.74 -14.53 -6.40
N PHE A 320 -12.59 -15.01 -5.91
CA PHE A 320 -11.77 -14.26 -4.94
C PHE A 320 -11.37 -12.89 -5.53
N ASN A 321 -11.90 -11.83 -4.95
CA ASN A 321 -11.75 -10.44 -5.41
C ASN A 321 -10.65 -9.70 -4.63
N HIS A 322 -10.46 -8.40 -4.88
CA HIS A 322 -9.42 -7.61 -4.21
C HIS A 322 -9.59 -7.57 -2.68
N TRP A 323 -10.81 -7.49 -2.17
CA TRP A 323 -11.10 -7.37 -0.73
C TRP A 323 -11.15 -8.72 0.00
N ASP A 324 -11.23 -9.83 -0.73
CA ASP A 324 -11.28 -11.16 -0.13
C ASP A 324 -9.99 -11.54 0.61
N TYR A 325 -8.85 -10.89 0.31
CA TYR A 325 -7.58 -10.99 1.04
C TYR A 325 -7.65 -10.60 2.53
N TRP A 326 -8.74 -9.97 2.98
CA TRP A 326 -8.93 -9.61 4.40
C TRP A 326 -10.37 -9.78 4.90
N LEU A 327 -11.36 -9.91 4.02
CA LEU A 327 -12.77 -10.07 4.38
C LEU A 327 -13.36 -11.46 4.12
N HIS A 328 -12.74 -12.28 3.26
CA HIS A 328 -13.33 -13.57 2.93
C HIS A 328 -13.32 -14.50 4.16
N LYS A 329 -14.47 -15.12 4.45
CA LYS A 329 -14.65 -15.96 5.64
C LYS A 329 -13.61 -17.09 5.78
N ASP A 330 -13.12 -17.59 4.65
CA ASP A 330 -12.13 -18.69 4.57
C ASP A 330 -10.71 -18.17 4.23
N VAL A 331 -10.42 -16.87 4.37
CA VAL A 331 -9.11 -16.26 4.04
C VAL A 331 -7.96 -16.89 4.82
N ASN A 332 -8.21 -17.40 6.03
CA ASN A 332 -7.21 -18.09 6.83
C ASN A 332 -6.73 -19.38 6.14
N GLN A 333 -7.66 -20.19 5.62
CA GLN A 333 -7.38 -21.43 4.90
C GLN A 333 -6.85 -21.17 3.48
N MET A 334 -7.40 -20.18 2.78
CA MET A 334 -7.04 -19.88 1.39
C MET A 334 -5.74 -19.10 1.23
N VAL A 335 -5.37 -18.26 2.21
CA VAL A 335 -4.20 -17.37 2.15
C VAL A 335 -3.32 -17.52 3.38
N ASN A 336 -3.80 -17.18 4.57
CA ASN A 336 -2.89 -16.89 5.71
C ASN A 336 -2.08 -18.11 6.17
N TYR A 337 -2.70 -19.28 6.31
CA TYR A 337 -1.99 -20.50 6.73
C TYR A 337 -1.00 -20.98 5.66
N GLN A 338 -1.38 -20.90 4.38
CA GLN A 338 -0.50 -21.26 3.27
C GLN A 338 0.67 -20.27 3.12
N LEU A 339 0.43 -18.98 3.35
CA LEU A 339 1.46 -17.94 3.40
C LEU A 339 2.46 -18.22 4.53
N ILE A 340 1.99 -18.54 5.73
CA ILE A 340 2.83 -18.86 6.88
C ILE A 340 3.65 -20.13 6.63
N ASP A 341 3.06 -21.17 6.04
CA ASP A 341 3.76 -22.39 5.63
C ASP A 341 4.83 -22.10 4.57
N GLN A 342 4.51 -21.35 3.51
CA GLN A 342 5.49 -20.95 2.49
C GLN A 342 6.64 -20.11 3.08
N MET A 343 6.34 -19.19 3.99
CA MET A 343 7.35 -18.42 4.71
C MET A 343 8.26 -19.33 5.54
N LYS A 344 7.68 -20.27 6.32
CA LYS A 344 8.47 -21.26 7.09
C LYS A 344 9.37 -22.08 6.17
N ARG A 345 8.82 -22.66 5.09
CA ARG A 345 9.58 -23.47 4.13
C ARG A 345 10.71 -22.69 3.48
N PHE A 346 10.50 -21.42 3.11
CA PHE A 346 11.54 -20.55 2.57
C PHE A 346 12.73 -20.43 3.55
N PHE A 347 12.47 -20.15 4.83
CA PHE A 347 13.55 -20.03 5.81
C PHE A 347 14.18 -21.38 6.20
N SER A 348 13.45 -22.50 6.10
CA SER A 348 14.02 -23.84 6.25
C SER A 348 14.91 -24.24 5.06
N SER A 349 14.49 -23.98 3.82
CA SER A 349 15.26 -24.35 2.61
C SER A 349 16.52 -23.52 2.42
N TYR A 350 16.53 -22.28 2.91
CA TYR A 350 17.69 -21.38 2.83
C TYR A 350 18.76 -21.62 3.90
N ASN A 351 18.62 -22.67 4.72
CA ASN A 351 19.59 -23.08 5.72
C ASN A 351 20.05 -21.90 6.63
N TYR A 352 19.14 -21.37 7.45
CA TYR A 352 19.46 -20.39 8.50
C TYR A 352 20.28 -21.00 9.68
N ASN A 353 21.11 -22.00 9.38
CA ASN A 353 21.97 -22.79 10.27
C ASN A 353 23.32 -22.10 10.56
N TYR A 354 23.33 -20.76 10.70
CA TYR A 354 24.57 -20.00 10.98
C TYR A 354 24.55 -19.20 12.29
N TYR A 355 23.48 -19.31 13.09
CA TYR A 355 23.35 -18.56 14.35
C TYR A 355 22.70 -19.35 15.51
N TYR A 356 22.98 -20.67 15.59
CA TYR A 356 22.79 -21.48 16.80
C TYR A 356 23.84 -22.60 16.86
N SER A 357 25.12 -22.23 16.86
CA SER A 357 26.24 -23.11 17.22
C SER A 357 27.30 -22.31 17.95
N THR A 358 27.65 -22.78 19.15
CA THR A 358 28.58 -22.21 20.17
C THR A 358 28.19 -20.84 20.70
#